data_AF-U5MXV5-F1
#
_entry.id   AF-U5MXV5-F1
#
_cell.length_a   1.000
_cell.length_b   1.000
_cell.length_c   1.000
_cell.angle_alpha   90.00
_cell.angle_beta   90.00
_cell.angle_gamma   90.00
#
_symmetry.space_group_name_H-M   'P 1'
#
loop_
_entity.id
_entity.type
_entity.pdbx_description
1 polymer ?
#
loop_
_entity_poly.entity_id
_entity_poly.type
_entity_poly.pdbx_seq_one_letter_code
_entity_poly.pdbx_strand_id
1 'polypeptide(L)'
;MKKTRVVIWVIILIILGTVIYKESDFSELAVVKDNITSRQSNILSGSFNVKKSNRLKVNYSSNIKDGVLKLSLIDSNKKVIQEFAVNSKSSQELTVDKDEEYTILANYNDFVGDYKLSVSKVN
;
A
#
# COMPACT_ATOMS: atom_id res chain seq x y z
N MET A 1 -35.46 37.45 -22.97
CA MET A 1 -34.23 36.81 -23.54
C MET A 1 -32.95 37.07 -22.71
N LYS A 2 -33.03 37.30 -21.38
CA LYS A 2 -31.84 37.55 -20.53
C LYS A 2 -31.46 36.36 -19.62
N LYS A 3 -32.42 35.51 -19.26
CA LYS A 3 -32.24 34.42 -18.29
C LYS A 3 -31.47 33.22 -18.86
N THR A 4 -31.63 32.92 -20.15
CA THR A 4 -30.98 31.78 -20.83
C THR A 4 -29.47 31.98 -21.03
N ARG A 5 -29.00 33.22 -21.17
CA ARG A 5 -27.56 33.53 -21.29
C ARG A 5 -26.80 33.31 -19.98
N VAL A 6 -27.43 33.58 -18.84
CA VAL A 6 -26.81 33.42 -17.51
C VAL A 6 -26.57 31.94 -17.17
N VAL A 7 -27.50 31.06 -17.55
CA VAL A 7 -27.40 29.62 -17.29
C VAL A 7 -26.22 28.98 -18.04
N ILE A 8 -25.93 29.43 -19.27
CA ILE A 8 -24.81 28.91 -20.07
C ILE A 8 -23.45 29.25 -19.44
N TRP A 9 -23.30 30.46 -18.86
CA TRP A 9 -22.06 30.87 -18.20
C TRP A 9 -21.78 30.09 -16.91
N VAL A 10 -22.82 29.71 -16.17
CA VAL A 10 -22.68 28.90 -14.94
C VAL A 10 -22.23 27.48 -15.27
N ILE A 11 -22.73 26.88 -16.36
CA ILE A 11 -22.35 25.52 -16.78
C ILE A 11 -20.88 25.48 -17.24
N ILE A 12 -20.39 26.50 -17.96
CA ILE A 12 -19.00 26.57 -18.43
C ILE A 12 -18.00 26.68 -17.27
N LEU A 13 -18.35 27.42 -16.20
CA LEU A 13 -17.50 27.53 -15.00
C LEU A 13 -17.40 26.23 -14.20
N ILE A 14 -18.45 25.39 -14.21
CA ILE A 14 -18.43 24.09 -13.54
C ILE A 14 -17.52 23.10 -14.27
N ILE A 15 -17.47 23.14 -15.61
CA ILE A 15 -16.65 22.22 -16.41
C ILE A 15 -15.15 22.55 -16.32
N LEU A 16 -14.78 23.82 -16.09
CA LEU A 16 -13.38 24.23 -15.90
C LEU A 16 -12.84 23.97 -14.49
N GLY A 17 -13.71 23.79 -13.49
CA GLY A 17 -13.31 23.56 -12.10
C GLY A 17 -12.87 22.12 -11.78
N THR A 18 -13.09 21.17 -12.68
CA THR A 18 -12.83 19.74 -12.42
C THR A 18 -11.49 19.23 -12.94
N VAL A 19 -10.71 20.04 -13.66
CA VAL A 19 -9.54 19.57 -14.45
C VAL A 19 -8.19 19.71 -13.73
N ILE A 20 -8.14 20.11 -12.45
CA ILE A 20 -6.88 20.11 -11.69
C ILE A 20 -7.05 19.36 -10.36
N TYR A 21 -7.51 18.11 -10.45
CA TYR A 21 -7.00 17.11 -9.53
C TYR A 21 -5.68 16.66 -10.09
N LYS A 22 -4.60 17.33 -9.68
CA LYS A 22 -3.29 16.68 -9.68
C LYS A 22 -3.43 15.49 -8.75
N GLU A 23 -3.74 14.31 -9.31
CA GLU A 23 -3.46 13.04 -8.68
C GLU A 23 -2.00 13.12 -8.25
N SER A 24 -1.81 13.31 -6.96
CA SER A 24 -0.51 13.08 -6.36
C SER A 24 -0.33 11.58 -6.50
N ASP A 25 0.46 11.21 -7.50
CA ASP A 25 0.66 9.88 -8.07
C ASP A 25 1.26 8.84 -7.11
N PHE A 26 1.00 8.98 -5.81
CA PHE A 26 1.31 8.02 -4.78
C PHE A 26 0.14 7.05 -4.65
N SER A 27 0.02 6.14 -5.62
CA SER A 27 -0.93 5.03 -5.52
C SER A 27 -0.42 4.01 -4.50
N GLU A 28 -0.78 4.21 -3.24
CA GLU A 28 -0.61 3.20 -2.19
C GLU A 28 -1.50 1.99 -2.56
N LEU A 29 -0.85 0.87 -2.86
CA LEU A 29 -1.49 -0.35 -3.37
C LEU A 29 -2.06 -1.20 -2.24
N ALA A 30 -1.33 -1.30 -1.13
CA ALA A 30 -1.74 -2.06 0.05
C ALA A 30 -0.98 -1.61 1.29
N VAL A 31 -1.63 -1.76 2.45
CA VAL A 31 -1.04 -1.48 3.77
C VAL A 31 -1.52 -2.53 4.77
N VAL A 32 -0.59 -3.08 5.55
CA VAL A 32 -0.90 -3.80 6.78
C VAL A 32 -0.12 -3.16 7.93
N LYS A 33 -0.80 -2.87 9.04
CA LYS A 33 -0.19 -2.28 10.22
C LYS A 33 -0.97 -2.70 11.44
N ASP A 34 -0.28 -2.84 12.56
CA ASP A 34 -0.92 -3.03 13.85
C ASP A 34 -0.01 -2.55 15.00
N ASN A 35 -0.62 -2.31 16.16
CA ASN A 35 0.06 -2.02 17.41
C ASN A 35 -0.52 -2.93 18.50
N ILE A 36 0.24 -3.97 18.81
CA ILE A 36 -0.17 -5.05 19.69
C ILE A 36 0.40 -4.81 21.08
N THR A 37 -0.48 -4.57 22.06
CA THR A 37 -0.10 -4.23 23.44
C THR A 37 -0.13 -5.42 24.41
N SER A 38 -0.68 -6.56 23.98
CA SER A 38 -0.72 -7.83 24.72
C SER A 38 -0.40 -9.00 23.78
N ARG A 39 0.12 -10.12 24.31
CA ARG A 39 0.55 -11.24 23.46
C ARG A 39 -0.59 -11.76 22.61
N GLN A 40 -0.40 -11.67 21.30
CA GLN A 40 -1.36 -12.13 20.30
C GLN A 40 -0.63 -12.76 19.12
N SER A 41 -1.36 -13.60 18.41
CA SER A 41 -0.90 -14.25 17.18
C SER A 41 -1.94 -14.05 16.09
N ASN A 42 -1.51 -13.64 14.91
CA ASN A 42 -2.39 -13.47 13.76
C ASN A 42 -1.59 -13.39 12.46
N ILE A 43 -2.33 -13.42 11.35
CA ILE A 43 -1.82 -13.15 10.02
C ILE A 43 -2.68 -12.03 9.43
N LEU A 44 -2.07 -10.87 9.18
CA LEU A 44 -2.69 -9.78 8.42
C LEU A 44 -2.07 -9.70 7.02
N SER A 45 -2.90 -9.50 6.01
CA SER A 45 -2.46 -9.43 4.62
C SER A 45 -3.18 -8.36 3.82
N GLY A 46 -2.52 -7.83 2.79
CA GLY A 46 -3.11 -6.95 1.79
C GLY A 46 -2.68 -7.38 0.39
N SER A 47 -3.64 -7.59 -0.50
CA SER A 47 -3.41 -8.00 -1.89
C SER A 47 -3.57 -6.84 -2.87
N PHE A 48 -2.83 -6.87 -3.97
CA PHE A 48 -2.90 -5.89 -5.03
C PHE A 48 -2.47 -6.48 -6.38
N ASN A 49 -3.06 -5.97 -7.46
CA ASN A 49 -2.75 -6.39 -8.83
C ASN A 49 -1.74 -5.42 -9.46
N VAL A 50 -0.66 -5.94 -10.03
CA VAL A 50 0.37 -5.15 -10.72
C VAL A 50 0.78 -5.81 -12.02
N LYS A 51 1.23 -4.98 -12.96
CA LYS A 51 1.74 -5.48 -14.24
C LYS A 51 3.22 -5.84 -14.15
N LYS A 52 3.64 -6.79 -14.96
CA LYS A 52 5.05 -7.12 -15.21
C LYS A 52 5.84 -5.85 -15.47
N SER A 53 7.07 -5.83 -14.94
CA SER A 53 7.99 -4.70 -14.99
C SER A 53 7.54 -3.46 -14.22
N ASN A 54 6.43 -3.49 -13.47
CA ASN A 54 6.12 -2.42 -12.53
C ASN A 54 7.14 -2.41 -11.39
N ARG A 55 7.62 -1.22 -11.06
CA ARG A 55 8.46 -0.99 -9.89
C ARG A 55 7.56 -0.70 -8.70
N LEU A 56 7.81 -1.40 -7.60
CA LEU A 56 7.12 -1.26 -6.34
C LEU A 56 8.09 -0.67 -5.33
N LYS A 57 7.61 0.27 -4.52
CA LYS A 57 8.31 0.72 -3.32
C LYS A 57 7.59 0.14 -2.12
N VAL A 58 8.32 -0.66 -1.36
CA VAL A 58 7.83 -1.26 -0.12
C VAL A 58 8.46 -0.50 1.04
N ASN A 59 7.62 0.09 1.88
CA ASN A 59 8.05 0.73 3.11
C ASN A 59 7.70 -0.19 4.28
N TYR A 60 8.67 -0.46 5.15
CA TYR A 60 8.46 -1.31 6.29
C TYR A 60 9.08 -0.70 7.55
N SER A 61 8.35 -0.79 8.65
CA SER A 61 8.82 -0.43 9.98
C SER A 61 8.31 -1.42 10.99
N SER A 62 9.13 -1.83 11.94
CA SER A 62 8.67 -2.61 13.08
C SER A 62 9.52 -2.39 14.32
N ASN A 63 8.89 -2.62 15.46
CA ASN A 63 9.49 -2.57 16.78
C ASN A 63 8.87 -3.69 17.63
N ILE A 64 9.63 -4.77 17.80
CA ILE A 64 9.28 -5.98 18.54
C ILE A 64 9.75 -5.79 19.97
N LYS A 65 8.81 -5.82 20.91
CA LYS A 65 9.09 -5.87 22.35
C LYS A 65 9.18 -7.31 22.86
N ASP A 66 8.32 -8.20 22.36
CA ASP A 66 8.30 -9.63 22.69
C ASP A 66 7.72 -10.43 21.50
N GLY A 67 8.05 -11.72 21.43
CA GLY A 67 7.53 -12.65 20.42
C GLY A 67 8.18 -12.57 19.03
N VAL A 68 7.46 -13.03 18.00
CA VAL A 68 7.97 -13.17 16.62
C VAL A 68 7.10 -12.40 15.64
N LEU A 69 7.74 -11.70 14.71
CA LEU A 69 7.11 -11.04 13.56
C LEU A 69 7.85 -11.44 12.28
N LYS A 70 7.08 -11.73 11.22
CA LYS A 70 7.58 -11.91 9.86
C LYS A 70 6.82 -10.99 8.92
N LEU A 71 7.55 -10.23 8.12
CA LEU A 71 7.02 -9.34 7.09
C LEU A 71 7.50 -9.85 5.73
N SER A 72 6.58 -10.11 4.80
CA SER A 72 6.94 -10.67 3.49
C SER A 72 6.02 -10.17 2.38
N LEU A 73 6.54 -10.21 1.15
CA LEU A 73 5.80 -10.12 -0.10
C LEU A 73 5.75 -11.51 -0.74
N ILE A 74 4.56 -11.97 -1.09
CA ILE A 74 4.33 -13.27 -1.75
C ILE A 74 3.62 -13.08 -3.11
N ASP A 75 3.82 -14.02 -4.02
CA ASP A 75 3.07 -14.09 -5.28
C ASP A 75 1.75 -14.86 -5.13
N SER A 76 0.99 -14.97 -6.23
CA SER A 76 -0.28 -15.70 -6.29
C SER A 76 -0.17 -17.19 -5.94
N ASN A 77 1.03 -17.78 -6.06
CA ASN A 77 1.33 -19.17 -5.69
C ASN A 77 1.80 -19.31 -4.24
N LYS A 78 1.72 -18.23 -3.45
CA LYS A 78 2.22 -18.14 -2.07
C LYS A 78 3.74 -18.32 -1.96
N LYS A 79 4.47 -18.14 -3.07
CA LYS A 79 5.94 -18.15 -3.05
C LYS A 79 6.42 -16.83 -2.45
N VAL A 80 7.33 -16.91 -1.49
CA VAL A 80 7.98 -15.72 -0.92
C VAL A 80 8.89 -15.08 -1.97
N ILE A 81 8.55 -13.85 -2.34
CA ILE A 81 9.34 -13.02 -3.27
C ILE A 81 10.39 -12.23 -2.49
N GLN A 82 10.01 -11.67 -1.34
CA GLN A 82 10.91 -10.91 -0.49
C GLN A 82 10.47 -11.01 0.98
N GLU A 83 11.43 -11.23 1.88
CA GLU A 83 11.25 -11.02 3.32
C GLU A 83 11.87 -9.68 3.72
N PHE A 84 11.21 -8.96 4.64
CA PHE A 84 11.67 -7.66 5.10
C PHE A 84 12.24 -7.76 6.51
N ALA A 85 13.31 -7.00 6.75
CA ALA A 85 13.96 -6.96 8.05
C ALA A 85 12.99 -6.40 9.12
N VAL A 86 13.00 -7.03 10.29
CA VAL A 86 12.23 -6.60 11.46
C VAL A 86 13.10 -5.77 12.42
N ASN A 87 12.49 -5.12 13.41
CA ASN A 87 13.18 -4.20 14.34
C ASN A 87 13.95 -3.07 13.63
N SER A 88 13.42 -2.64 12.49
CA SER A 88 14.03 -1.60 11.66
C SER A 88 12.96 -0.78 10.96
N LYS A 89 13.34 0.37 10.43
CA LYS A 89 12.53 1.21 9.56
C LYS A 89 13.31 1.50 8.30
N SER A 90 12.82 1.03 7.16
CA SER A 90 13.50 1.17 5.87
C SER A 90 12.49 1.12 4.71
N SER A 91 13.00 1.28 3.50
CA SER A 91 12.24 1.07 2.26
C SER A 91 13.08 0.32 1.25
N GLN A 92 12.44 -0.55 0.47
CA GLN A 92 13.07 -1.29 -0.62
C GLN A 92 12.26 -1.11 -1.90
N GLU A 93 12.95 -0.94 -3.02
CA GLU A 93 12.32 -1.00 -4.33
C GLU A 93 12.57 -2.36 -4.98
N LEU A 94 11.54 -2.89 -5.64
CA LEU A 94 11.61 -4.15 -6.35
C LEU A 94 10.80 -4.08 -7.64
N THR A 95 11.23 -4.82 -8.66
CA THR A 95 10.51 -4.94 -9.93
C THR A 95 9.84 -6.29 -9.99
N VAL A 96 8.54 -6.31 -10.26
CA VAL A 96 7.79 -7.56 -10.43
C VAL A 96 7.97 -8.12 -11.84
N ASP A 97 8.04 -9.45 -11.97
CA ASP A 97 8.36 -10.14 -13.22
C ASP A 97 7.12 -10.72 -13.93
N LYS A 98 5.96 -10.68 -13.28
CA LYS A 98 4.70 -11.25 -13.77
C LYS A 98 3.51 -10.28 -13.59
N ASP A 99 2.55 -10.40 -14.51
CA ASP A 99 1.22 -9.79 -14.41
C ASP A 99 0.34 -10.66 -13.51
N GLU A 100 0.27 -10.36 -12.22
CA GLU A 100 -0.51 -11.14 -11.26
C GLU A 100 -0.88 -10.34 -10.00
N GLU A 101 -1.65 -10.99 -9.13
CA GLU A 101 -1.88 -10.51 -7.76
C GLU A 101 -0.69 -10.87 -6.87
N TYR A 102 -0.23 -9.88 -6.11
CA TYR A 102 0.76 -10.04 -5.06
C TYR A 102 0.15 -9.70 -3.71
N THR A 103 0.71 -10.26 -2.64
CA THR A 103 0.20 -10.06 -1.29
C THR A 103 1.33 -9.68 -0.35
N ILE A 104 1.19 -8.56 0.36
CA ILE A 104 1.99 -8.30 1.56
C ILE A 104 1.37 -9.01 2.75
N LEU A 105 2.22 -9.60 3.58
CA LEU A 105 1.82 -10.44 4.70
C LEU A 105 2.64 -10.10 5.94
N ALA A 106 1.94 -9.89 7.04
CA ALA A 106 2.47 -9.77 8.38
C ALA A 106 1.97 -10.97 9.20
N ASN A 107 2.87 -11.89 9.53
CA ASN A 107 2.59 -13.04 10.37
C ASN A 107 3.30 -12.85 11.70
N TYR A 108 2.54 -12.83 12.78
CA TYR A 108 3.07 -12.65 14.11
C TYR A 108 2.56 -13.71 15.09
N ASN A 109 3.42 -14.12 16.01
CA ASN A 109 3.13 -15.13 17.02
C ASN A 109 3.64 -14.70 18.39
N ASP A 110 2.77 -14.77 19.40
CA ASP A 110 3.01 -14.30 20.77
C ASP A 110 3.62 -12.89 20.82
N PHE A 111 3.23 -12.06 19.85
CA PHE A 111 3.88 -10.80 19.54
C PHE A 111 3.36 -9.65 20.41
N VAL A 112 4.26 -8.79 20.84
CA VAL A 112 3.98 -7.49 21.44
C VAL A 112 4.89 -6.47 20.78
N GLY A 113 4.32 -5.39 20.25
CA GLY A 113 5.06 -4.42 19.46
C GLY A 113 4.20 -3.76 18.40
N ASP A 114 4.86 -3.00 17.53
CA ASP A 114 4.22 -2.31 16.43
C ASP A 114 4.88 -2.64 15.10
N TYR A 115 4.09 -2.61 14.03
CA TYR A 115 4.61 -2.72 12.68
C TYR A 115 3.74 -1.98 11.67
N LYS A 116 4.36 -1.65 10.53
CA LYS A 116 3.71 -1.17 9.32
C LYS A 116 4.46 -1.70 8.12
N LEU A 117 3.74 -2.26 7.16
CA LEU A 117 4.22 -2.69 5.86
C LEU A 117 3.28 -2.10 4.81
N SER A 118 3.80 -1.28 3.91
CA SER A 118 3.01 -0.70 2.82
C SER A 118 3.72 -0.80 1.49
N VAL A 119 2.94 -0.90 0.43
CA VAL A 119 3.41 -0.95 -0.95
C VAL A 119 2.79 0.19 -1.73
N SER A 120 3.60 0.87 -2.52
CA SER A 120 3.14 1.83 -3.52
C SER A 120 3.79 1.52 -4.87
N LYS A 121 3.14 1.93 -5.95
CA LYS A 121 3.78 1.91 -7.26
C LYS A 121 4.81 3.05 -7.36
N VAL A 122 5.93 2.79 -8.03
CA VAL A 122 6.91 3.81 -8.43
C VAL A 122 6.60 4.18 -9.88
N ASN A 123 6.34 5.46 -10.13
CA ASN A 123 6.11 6.01 -11.47
C ASN A 123 7.43 6.33 -12.19
#